data_AF-A0A350I8C4-F1
#
_entry.id   AF-A0A350I8C4-F1
#
_cell.length_a   1.000
_cell.length_b   1.000
_cell.length_c   1.000
_cell.angle_alpha   90.00
_cell.angle_beta   90.00
_cell.angle_gamma   90.00
#
_symmetry.space_group_name_H-M   'P 1'
#
loop_
_entity.id
_entity.type
_entity.pdbx_description
1 polymer ?
#
loop_
_entity_poly.entity_id
_entity_poly.type
_entity_poly.pdbx_seq_one_letter_code
_entity_poly.pdbx_strand_id
1 'polypeptide(L)' 'MASSMAYCDYIAHTIIKPGLDKDCGEFNGLIDSVDRVKMDLHKEGWMQTTTKTIECTDVNGKSYRITVEEI' A
#
# COMPACT_ATOMS: atom_id res chain seq x y z
N MET A 1 18.06 17.30 8.98
CA MET A 1 17.32 17.16 7.71
C MET A 1 16.12 16.28 8.00
N ALA A 2 15.00 16.87 8.40
CA ALA A 2 13.77 16.12 8.62
C ALA A 2 13.25 15.73 7.24
N SER A 3 13.41 14.47 6.86
CA SER A 3 12.69 13.89 5.73
C SER A 3 11.23 14.00 6.13
N SER A 4 10.49 14.99 5.60
CA SER A 4 9.06 15.09 5.85
C SER A 4 8.44 13.85 5.24
N MET A 5 8.20 12.82 6.06
CA MET A 5 7.34 11.72 5.64
C MET A 5 6.02 12.36 5.25
N ALA A 6 5.74 12.37 3.96
CA ALA A 6 4.44 12.79 3.46
C ALA A 6 3.40 11.93 4.18
N TYR A 7 2.28 12.53 4.61
CA TYR A 7 1.32 11.83 5.46
C TYR A 7 0.73 10.60 4.76
N CYS A 8 0.81 10.55 3.42
CA CYS A 8 0.52 9.37 2.60
C CYS A 8 1.36 8.13 2.97
N ASP A 9 2.64 8.29 3.36
CA ASP A 9 3.49 7.18 3.81
C ASP A 9 2.96 6.58 5.09
N TYR A 10 2.56 7.44 6.02
CA TYR A 10 1.95 7.03 7.26
C TYR A 10 0.65 6.26 7.01
N ILE A 11 -0.23 6.77 6.14
CA ILE A 11 -1.49 6.10 5.79
C ILE A 11 -1.23 4.73 5.15
N ALA A 12 -0.35 4.66 4.15
CA ALA A 12 -0.08 3.42 3.43
C ALA A 12 0.54 2.35 4.35
N HIS A 13 1.55 2.72 5.15
CA HIS A 13 2.30 1.76 5.97
C HIS A 13 1.68 1.46 7.34
N THR A 14 0.92 2.40 7.91
CA THR A 14 0.40 2.25 9.30
C THR A 14 -1.08 1.91 9.31
N ILE A 15 -1.85 2.32 8.30
CA ILE A 15 -3.31 2.11 8.28
C ILE A 15 -3.68 1.02 7.28
N ILE A 16 -3.34 1.22 6.00
CA ILE A 16 -3.83 0.35 4.93
C ILE A 16 -3.13 -1.01 4.95
N LYS A 17 -1.79 -1.03 4.89
CA LYS A 17 -1.04 -2.29 4.83
C LYS A 17 -1.32 -3.20 6.03
N PRO A 18 -1.27 -2.72 7.30
CA PRO A 18 -1.55 -3.58 8.44
C PRO A 18 -3.01 -4.05 8.51
N GLY A 19 -3.96 -3.22 8.06
CA GLY A 19 -5.38 -3.60 7.97
C GLY A 19 -5.62 -4.73 6.98
N LEU A 20 -5.01 -4.64 5.80
CA LEU A 20 -5.07 -5.69 4.77
C LEU A 20 -4.35 -6.97 5.22
N ASP A 21 -3.18 -6.85 5.85
CA ASP A 21 -2.43 -8.01 6.36
C ASP A 21 -3.19 -8.74 7.46
N LYS A 22 -3.88 -7.98 8.32
CA LYS A 22 -4.73 -8.56 9.36
C LYS A 22 -5.89 -9.33 8.75
N ASP A 23 -6.60 -8.76 7.78
CA ASP A 23 -7.70 -9.45 7.10
C ASP A 23 -7.20 -10.72 6.40
N CYS A 24 -6.08 -10.63 5.69
CA CYS A 24 -5.44 -11.77 5.02
C CYS A 24 -5.03 -12.91 5.97
N GLY A 25 -4.68 -12.59 7.22
CA GLY A 25 -4.33 -13.57 8.24
C GLY A 25 -5.52 -14.12 9.05
N GLU A 26 -6.72 -13.56 8.90
CA GLU A 26 -7.90 -14.01 9.64
C GLU A 26 -8.63 -15.16 8.92
N PHE A 27 -9.19 -16.10 9.70
CA PHE A 27 -9.89 -17.27 9.16
C PHE A 27 -11.11 -16.91 8.29
N ASN A 28 -11.74 -15.77 8.55
CA ASN A 28 -12.86 -15.23 7.78
C ASN A 28 -12.46 -14.01 6.93
N GLY A 29 -11.17 -13.82 6.68
CA GLY A 29 -10.66 -12.78 5.80
C GLY A 29 -11.22 -12.89 4.39
N LEU A 30 -11.45 -11.73 3.75
CA LEU A 30 -11.87 -11.66 2.35
C LEU A 30 -10.68 -11.39 1.41
N ILE A 31 -9.54 -10.99 1.97
CA ILE A 31 -8.30 -10.79 1.26
C ILE A 31 -7.48 -12.09 1.28
N ASP A 32 -7.01 -12.51 0.10
CA ASP A 32 -6.17 -13.69 -0.08
C ASP A 32 -4.68 -13.33 -0.08
N SER A 33 -4.32 -12.19 -0.68
CA SER A 33 -2.93 -11.73 -0.67
C SER A 33 -2.81 -10.21 -0.71
N VAL A 34 -1.72 -9.71 -0.13
CA VAL A 34 -1.38 -8.29 -0.04
C VAL A 34 0.07 -8.09 -0.43
N ASP A 35 0.30 -7.36 -1.52
CA ASP A 35 1.64 -7.00 -1.95
C ASP A 35 2.22 -5.85 -1.10
N ARG A 36 3.53 -5.66 -1.19
CA ARG A 36 4.23 -4.57 -0.51
C ARG A 36 3.78 -3.21 -1.06
N VAL A 37 3.86 -2.19 -0.21
CA VAL A 37 3.66 -0.80 -0.62
C VAL A 37 4.71 -0.44 -1.68
N LYS A 38 4.25 -0.21 -2.91
CA LYS A 38 5.06 0.23 -4.03
C LYS A 38 5.12 1.75 -4.02
N MET A 39 6.34 2.27 -3.96
CA MET A 39 6.62 3.69 -4.08
C MET A 39 6.80 4.03 -5.56
N ASP A 40 6.27 5.17 -5.99
CA ASP A 40 6.53 5.67 -7.34
C ASP A 40 7.95 6.26 -7.43
N LEU A 41 8.90 5.37 -7.70
CA LEU A 41 10.31 5.69 -7.88
C LEU A 41 10.62 5.83 -9.36
N HIS A 42 11.38 6.87 -9.71
CA HIS A 42 12.03 6.93 -11.01
C HIS A 42 13.00 5.76 -11.17
N LYS A 43 13.30 5.39 -12.42
CA LYS A 43 14.31 4.37 -12.75
C LYS A 43 15.69 4.64 -12.14
N GLU A 44 15.95 5.88 -11.73
CA GLU A 44 17.20 6.34 -11.13
C GLU A 44 17.14 6.39 -9.58
N GLY A 45 16.05 5.91 -8.98
CA GLY A 45 15.93 5.68 -7.54
C GLY A 45 15.44 6.87 -6.71
N TRP A 46 15.16 8.02 -7.31
CA TRP A 46 14.50 9.13 -6.62
C TRP A 46 12.97 9.02 -6.67
N MET A 47 12.29 9.54 -5.64
CA MET A 47 10.84 9.62 -5.60
C MET A 47 10.34 10.59 -6.68
N GLN A 48 9.48 10.10 -7.60
CA GLN A 48 8.84 10.93 -8.61
C GLN A 48 7.61 11.64 -8.04
N THR A 49 6.81 10.91 -7.27
CA THR A 49 5.62 11.41 -6.61
C THR A 49 5.54 10.86 -5.18
N THR A 50 4.70 11.49 -4.35
CA THR A 50 4.38 10.97 -3.02
C THR A 50 3.44 9.75 -3.09
N THR A 51 2.93 9.44 -4.28
CA THR A 51 1.97 8.37 -4.54
C THR A 51 2.49 7.00 -4.10
N LYS A 52 1.65 6.31 -3.33
CA LYS A 52 1.87 4.94 -2.89
C LYS A 52 0.82 4.03 -3.47
N THR A 53 1.23 2.87 -3.96
CA THR A 53 0.34 1.85 -4.52
C THR A 53 0.46 0.55 -3.76
N ILE A 54 -0.68 -0.07 -3.45
CA ILE A 54 -0.75 -1.38 -2.81
C ILE A 54 -1.65 -2.24 -3.69
N GLU A 55 -1.15 -3.42 -4.06
CA GLU A 55 -1.94 -4.40 -4.81
C GLU A 55 -2.38 -5.50 -3.85
N CYS A 56 -3.65 -5.88 -3.91
CA CYS A 56 -4.19 -6.98 -3.13
C CYS A 56 -5.15 -7.81 -3.97
N THR A 57 -5.31 -9.07 -3.60
CA THR A 57 -6.22 -10.00 -4.28
C THR A 57 -7.22 -10.53 -3.25
N ASP A 58 -8.48 -10.63 -3.64
CA ASP A 58 -9.52 -11.24 -2.81
C ASP A 58 -9.55 -12.78 -2.95
N VAL A 59 -10.28 -13.44 -2.05
CA VAL A 59 -10.52 -14.90 -2.08
C VAL A 59 -11.22 -15.39 -3.35
N ASN A 60 -11.79 -14.48 -4.16
CA ASN A 60 -12.39 -14.80 -5.45
C ASN A 60 -11.38 -14.68 -6.61
N GLY A 61 -10.11 -14.37 -6.33
CA GLY A 61 -9.04 -14.22 -7.32
C GLY A 61 -9.07 -12.88 -8.07
N LYS A 62 -9.84 -11.89 -7.61
CA LYS A 62 -9.89 -10.56 -8.22
C LYS A 62 -8.86 -9.64 -7.58
N SER A 63 -8.04 -9.00 -8.42
CA SER A 63 -7.02 -8.07 -7.99
C SER A 63 -7.53 -6.63 -7.94
N TYR A 64 -7.10 -5.91 -6.90
CA TYR A 64 -7.38 -4.51 -6.67
C TYR A 64 -6.07 -3.75 -6.51
N ARG A 65 -6.10 -2.47 -6.88
CA ARG A 65 -5.00 -1.52 -6.66
C ARG A 65 -5.52 -0.37 -5.83
N ILE A 66 -4.90 -0.16 -4.68
CA ILE A 66 -5.17 0.94 -3.77
C ILE A 66 -4.07 1.97 -3.99
N THR A 67 -4.47 3.19 -4.33
CA THR A 67 -3.55 4.33 -4.52
C THR A 67 -3.79 5.34 -3.42
N VAL A 68 -2.72 5.77 -2.76
CA VAL A 68 -2.73 6.86 -1.77
C VAL A 68 -1.86 7.99 -2.31
N GLU A 69 -2.46 9.15 -2.52
CA GLU A 69 -1.80 10.36 -3.02
C GLU A 69 -2.14 11.56 -2.13
N GLU A 70 -1.24 12.55 -2.13
CA GLU A 70 -1.41 13.85 -1.46
C GLU A 70 -1.89 14.87 -2.51
N ILE A 71 -2.96 15.61 -2.21
CA ILE A 71 -3.63 16.57 -3.13
C ILE A 71 -3.43 18.00 -2.63
#